data_AF-A0A925AJZ3-F1
#
_entry.id   AF-A0A925AJZ3-F1
#
_cell.length_a   1.000
_cell.length_b   1.000
_cell.length_c   1.000
_cell.angle_alpha   90.00
_cell.angle_beta   90.00
_cell.angle_gamma   90.00
#
_symmetry.space_group_name_H-M   'P 1'
#
loop_
_entity.id
_entity.type
_entity.pdbx_description
1 polymer ?
#
loop_
_entity_poly.entity_id
_entity_poly.type
_entity_poly.pdbx_seq_one_letter_code
_entity_poly.pdbx_strand_id
1 'polypeptide(L)'
;MSARPAPGLPSSTGFTIGASLVAAAMLVSISGALDPLDRVLFDAGQRAWRLHAPEPAPIEIVVVGIDSATFVTFPEPFALWHARLGTIFAGIAQAQPRAVGIDIELPDRSFDAIRPGGDLALLRGLTPLTRASPTVLARGLDASGRVKPVFAPFLAVLGYDGSALAAWEADADGVVRRFTTHFAGASVVPFAGRIAQRLGRPVGDGLIDWRIGATFDYVPAHHVYEWSRLGDRARLEDALGGRVVLLGSVLPFEDRHRAPLSMAAWERSDTTPGVLLHAQALRGLLGPGLIVPFAPSVPALLAGFGALLWFSGRRSVVAVAALAGFIVVLVAAGLVALTAGRHLVLAPALVGACVATVARLVREAWAGHRQRRWLEHAFAGAVSPNVLELIVSGEIDDPAGSGRRRLAVMFGDIRDFTPLTEHSAPEQVVDLLNRYFTCIAACVHRFDGTIDNFRGDGIMCFFGAPRPVDDPAQRGFAAARAIFEGVGRLNQELQGEGRTPITIGLSLALGEAVVGRIGAANRHEYTAIGDVANLAARLEGLTRDLGYPLLVNIHVAQSLAPDVRFDDLGEQTIKGHAPVQVFGWPARANADAANTTMREIDHRDTPPARLGGASVQSDPGGGQS
;
A
#
# COMPACT_ATOMS: atom_id res chain seq x y z
N MET A 1 -13.26 42.81 1.98
CA MET A 1 -12.94 41.91 0.85
C MET A 1 -11.43 41.91 0.63
N SER A 2 -10.69 41.06 1.35
CA SER A 2 -9.26 40.87 1.10
C SER A 2 -9.07 39.80 0.03
N ALA A 3 -8.17 40.07 -0.91
CA ALA A 3 -7.87 39.23 -2.05
C ALA A 3 -7.45 37.82 -1.59
N ARG A 4 -8.07 36.79 -2.18
CA ARG A 4 -7.52 35.43 -2.15
C ARG A 4 -6.10 35.49 -2.74
N PRO A 5 -5.07 34.97 -2.07
CA PRO A 5 -3.74 34.94 -2.66
C PRO A 5 -3.77 34.09 -3.94
N ALA A 6 -3.19 34.65 -5.00
CA ALA A 6 -2.95 33.99 -6.28
C ALA A 6 -2.27 32.61 -6.08
N PRO A 7 -2.44 31.64 -6.99
CA PRO A 7 -1.93 30.29 -6.84
C PRO A 7 -0.41 30.32 -6.68
N GLY A 8 0.05 30.21 -5.44
CA GLY A 8 1.47 30.21 -5.11
C GLY A 8 2.15 29.03 -5.79
N LEU A 9 3.18 29.35 -6.57
CA LEU A 9 4.16 28.39 -7.10
C LEU A 9 4.58 27.42 -5.98
N PRO A 10 4.88 26.15 -6.31
CA PRO A 10 5.43 25.21 -5.34
C PRO A 10 6.65 25.85 -4.65
N SER A 11 6.79 25.63 -3.34
CA SER A 11 8.01 26.03 -2.62
C SER A 11 9.23 25.47 -3.36
N SER A 12 10.37 26.15 -3.30
CA SER A 12 11.61 25.71 -4.00
C SER A 12 11.92 24.22 -3.74
N THR A 13 11.66 23.75 -2.52
CA THR A 13 11.77 22.34 -2.11
C THR A 13 10.75 21.40 -2.79
N GLY A 14 9.52 21.86 -3.00
CA GLY A 14 8.49 21.07 -3.68
C GLY A 14 8.78 20.90 -5.18
N PHE A 15 9.38 21.92 -5.80
CA PHE A 15 9.80 21.86 -7.19
C PHE A 15 10.97 20.90 -7.40
N THR A 16 12.00 20.96 -6.53
CA THR A 16 13.17 20.06 -6.63
C THR A 16 12.77 18.60 -6.46
N ILE A 17 11.92 18.27 -5.47
CA ILE A 17 11.41 16.90 -5.28
C ILE A 17 10.67 16.42 -6.53
N GLY A 18 9.79 17.25 -7.09
CA GLY A 18 9.04 16.92 -8.30
C GLY A 18 9.96 16.64 -9.50
N ALA A 19 10.95 17.49 -9.73
CA ALA A 19 11.94 17.30 -10.79
C ALA A 19 12.77 16.02 -10.59
N SER A 20 13.17 15.72 -9.35
CA SER A 20 13.87 14.48 -9.01
C SER A 20 13.02 13.24 -9.25
N LEU A 21 11.73 13.28 -8.93
CA LEU A 21 10.79 12.17 -9.19
C LEU A 21 10.63 11.90 -10.68
N VAL A 22 10.54 12.94 -11.51
CA VAL A 22 10.49 12.82 -12.97
C VAL A 22 11.76 12.18 -13.50
N ALA A 23 12.94 12.69 -13.12
CA ALA A 23 14.21 12.13 -13.55
C ALA A 23 14.38 10.67 -13.10
N ALA A 24 14.01 10.35 -11.85
CA ALA A 24 14.07 8.99 -11.33
C ALA A 24 13.14 8.04 -12.08
N ALA A 25 11.89 8.45 -12.38
CA ALA A 25 10.95 7.63 -13.14
C ALA A 25 11.48 7.33 -14.56
N MET A 26 12.07 8.32 -15.23
CA MET A 26 12.70 8.13 -16.54
C MET A 26 13.90 7.16 -16.47
N LEU A 27 14.78 7.33 -15.47
CA LEU A 27 15.94 6.46 -15.28
C LEU A 27 15.55 5.01 -14.97
N VAL A 28 14.54 4.81 -14.12
CA VAL A 28 13.99 3.48 -13.82
C VAL A 28 13.37 2.83 -15.06
N SER A 29 12.75 3.63 -15.94
CA SER A 29 12.26 3.12 -17.22
C SER A 29 13.39 2.68 -18.15
N ILE A 30 14.48 3.44 -18.21
CA ILE A 30 15.62 3.14 -19.09
C ILE A 30 16.42 1.92 -18.59
N SER A 31 16.49 1.71 -17.27
CA SER A 31 17.23 0.60 -16.69
C SER A 31 16.57 -0.78 -16.86
N GLY A 32 15.29 -0.83 -17.26
CA GLY A 32 14.53 -2.09 -17.35
C GLY A 32 14.22 -2.72 -15.99
N ALA A 33 14.38 -1.98 -14.88
CA ALA A 33 14.18 -2.51 -13.53
C ALA A 33 12.74 -3.01 -13.27
N LEU A 34 11.78 -2.56 -14.08
CA LEU A 34 10.37 -2.94 -14.00
C LEU A 34 9.92 -3.91 -15.11
N ASP A 35 10.85 -4.47 -15.89
CA ASP A 35 10.56 -5.46 -16.92
C ASP A 35 9.76 -6.68 -16.42
N PRO A 36 10.01 -7.25 -15.20
CA PRO A 36 9.21 -8.36 -14.71
C PRO A 36 7.73 -8.01 -14.58
N LEU A 37 7.43 -6.79 -14.09
CA LEU A 37 6.05 -6.31 -13.97
C LEU A 37 5.44 -6.05 -15.35
N ASP A 38 6.22 -5.51 -16.28
CA ASP A 38 5.74 -5.23 -17.64
C ASP A 38 5.38 -6.50 -18.41
N ARG A 39 6.14 -7.59 -18.24
CA ARG A 39 5.81 -8.91 -18.83
C ARG A 39 4.47 -9.44 -18.34
N VAL A 40 4.17 -9.28 -17.05
CA VAL A 40 2.86 -9.65 -16.48
C VAL A 40 1.73 -8.82 -17.10
N LEU A 41 1.94 -7.51 -17.27
CA LEU A 41 0.96 -6.63 -17.90
C LEU A 41 0.76 -6.98 -19.39
N PHE A 42 1.83 -7.32 -20.10
CA PHE A 42 1.78 -7.76 -21.49
C PHE A 42 0.97 -9.04 -21.65
N ASP A 43 1.25 -10.07 -20.84
CA ASP A 43 0.53 -11.33 -20.86
C ASP A 43 -0.96 -11.14 -20.53
N ALA A 44 -1.26 -10.30 -19.55
CA ALA A 44 -2.63 -9.95 -19.17
C ALA A 44 -3.36 -9.23 -20.32
N GLY A 45 -2.70 -8.31 -21.02
CA GLY A 45 -3.27 -7.58 -22.15
C GLY A 45 -3.62 -8.50 -23.32
N GLN A 46 -2.74 -9.44 -23.67
CA GLN A 46 -3.02 -10.43 -24.72
C GLN A 46 -4.15 -11.39 -24.33
N ARG A 47 -4.19 -11.82 -23.06
CA ARG A 47 -5.27 -12.65 -22.52
C ARG A 47 -6.62 -11.94 -22.59
N ALA A 48 -6.67 -10.66 -22.22
CA ALA A 48 -7.89 -9.86 -22.27
C ALA A 48 -8.45 -9.76 -23.70
N TRP A 49 -7.60 -9.46 -24.69
CA TRP A 49 -8.02 -9.42 -26.09
C TRP A 49 -8.53 -10.76 -26.59
N ARG A 50 -7.82 -11.86 -26.28
CA ARG A 50 -8.23 -13.20 -26.70
C ARG A 50 -9.60 -13.61 -26.15
N LEU A 51 -9.93 -13.20 -24.91
CA LEU A 51 -11.22 -13.49 -24.28
C LEU A 51 -12.39 -12.67 -24.86
N HIS A 52 -12.14 -11.43 -25.27
CA HIS A 52 -13.21 -10.50 -25.64
C HIS A 52 -13.34 -10.24 -27.15
N ALA A 53 -12.26 -10.34 -27.91
CA ALA A 53 -12.23 -10.15 -29.36
C ALA A 53 -11.03 -10.90 -29.97
N PRO A 54 -11.12 -12.23 -30.14
CA PRO A 54 -10.05 -13.02 -30.73
C PRO A 54 -9.81 -12.63 -32.19
N GLU A 55 -8.54 -12.49 -32.57
CA GLU A 55 -8.16 -12.11 -33.93
C GLU A 55 -8.13 -13.36 -34.83
N PRO A 56 -8.77 -13.37 -36.01
CA PRO A 56 -8.76 -14.55 -36.86
C PRO A 56 -7.36 -14.82 -37.43
N ALA A 57 -6.99 -16.10 -37.55
CA ALA A 57 -5.74 -16.47 -38.20
C ALA A 57 -5.87 -16.30 -39.72
N PRO A 58 -4.96 -15.55 -40.39
CA PRO A 58 -5.05 -15.31 -41.83
C PRO A 58 -4.69 -16.53 -42.67
N ILE A 59 -3.90 -17.46 -42.10
CA ILE A 59 -3.54 -18.73 -42.71
C ILE A 59 -3.80 -19.84 -41.69
N GLU A 60 -4.52 -20.86 -42.12
CA GLU A 60 -4.78 -22.05 -41.32
C GLU A 60 -3.52 -22.93 -41.25
N ILE A 61 -3.12 -23.23 -40.02
CA ILE A 61 -2.01 -24.13 -39.72
C ILE A 61 -2.61 -25.34 -39.01
N VAL A 62 -2.35 -26.53 -39.55
CA VAL A 62 -2.79 -27.81 -38.98
C VAL A 62 -1.60 -28.51 -38.35
N VAL A 63 -1.82 -29.02 -37.15
CA VAL A 63 -0.83 -29.81 -36.43
C VAL A 63 -1.15 -31.28 -36.66
N VAL A 64 -0.17 -32.04 -37.13
CA VAL A 64 -0.22 -33.50 -37.10
C VAL A 64 0.53 -33.93 -35.84
N GLY A 65 -0.20 -34.36 -34.83
CA GLY A 65 0.34 -34.62 -33.51
C GLY A 65 0.75 -36.08 -33.32
N ILE A 66 1.99 -36.30 -32.87
CA ILE A 66 2.40 -37.60 -32.33
C ILE A 66 1.97 -37.63 -30.86
N ASP A 67 0.87 -38.32 -30.61
CA ASP A 67 0.23 -38.47 -29.30
C ASP A 67 0.49 -39.87 -28.71
N SER A 68 0.00 -40.10 -27.48
CA SER A 68 0.14 -41.39 -26.82
C SER A 68 -0.54 -42.53 -27.59
N ALA A 69 -1.67 -42.27 -28.26
CA ALA A 69 -2.35 -43.26 -29.08
C ALA A 69 -1.52 -43.69 -30.30
N THR A 70 -0.75 -42.77 -30.88
CA THR A 70 0.19 -43.07 -31.96
C THR A 70 1.29 -44.03 -31.48
N PHE A 71 1.84 -43.82 -30.27
CA PHE A 71 2.81 -44.74 -29.67
C PHE A 71 2.22 -46.12 -29.34
N VAL A 72 0.96 -46.19 -28.94
CA VAL A 72 0.27 -47.48 -28.73
C VAL A 72 0.06 -48.21 -30.07
N THR A 73 -0.24 -47.46 -31.13
CA THR A 73 -0.47 -48.01 -32.48
C THR A 73 0.82 -48.51 -33.13
N PHE A 74 1.95 -47.85 -32.84
CA PHE A 74 3.27 -48.20 -33.35
C PHE A 74 4.14 -48.76 -32.22
N PRO A 75 4.10 -50.09 -31.96
CA PRO A 75 4.73 -50.68 -30.79
C PRO A 75 6.26 -50.67 -30.86
N GLU A 76 6.85 -50.40 -32.03
CA GLU A 76 8.29 -50.30 -32.18
C GLU A 76 8.83 -49.02 -31.52
N PRO A 77 10.10 -48.98 -31.05
CA PRO A 77 10.72 -47.74 -30.60
C PRO A 77 10.69 -46.66 -31.70
N PHE A 78 10.54 -45.38 -31.31
CA PHE A 78 10.45 -44.25 -32.23
C PHE A 78 11.60 -44.21 -33.26
N ALA A 79 12.82 -44.53 -32.84
CA ALA A 79 13.99 -44.62 -33.73
C ALA A 79 13.82 -45.63 -34.89
N LEU A 80 12.90 -46.59 -34.79
CA LEU A 80 12.62 -47.60 -35.83
C LEU A 80 11.37 -47.29 -36.67
N TRP A 81 10.77 -46.11 -36.52
CA TRP A 81 9.54 -45.70 -37.22
C TRP A 81 9.73 -45.28 -38.68
N HIS A 82 10.92 -45.49 -39.27
CA HIS A 82 11.27 -45.07 -40.63
C HIS A 82 10.17 -45.35 -41.68
N ALA A 83 9.63 -46.57 -41.74
CA ALA A 83 8.58 -46.94 -42.68
C ALA A 83 7.21 -46.29 -42.35
N ARG A 84 6.91 -46.10 -41.05
CA ARG A 84 5.68 -45.42 -40.60
C ARG A 84 5.73 -43.94 -40.97
N LEU A 85 6.84 -43.27 -40.65
CA LEU A 85 7.10 -41.87 -41.02
C LEU A 85 7.12 -41.69 -42.54
N GLY A 86 7.75 -42.61 -43.29
CA GLY A 86 7.70 -42.59 -44.75
C GLY A 86 6.27 -42.65 -45.30
N THR A 87 5.41 -43.48 -44.71
CA THR A 87 3.99 -43.58 -45.10
C THR A 87 3.22 -42.31 -44.72
N ILE A 88 3.47 -41.73 -43.54
CA ILE A 88 2.89 -40.45 -43.11
C ILE A 88 3.31 -39.33 -44.06
N PHE A 89 4.60 -39.20 -44.37
CA PHE A 89 5.13 -38.20 -45.30
C PHE A 89 4.52 -38.34 -46.70
N ALA A 90 4.37 -39.57 -47.20
CA ALA A 90 3.69 -39.82 -48.47
C ALA A 90 2.21 -39.39 -48.42
N GLY A 91 1.52 -39.61 -47.30
CA GLY A 91 0.13 -39.18 -47.10
C GLY A 91 0.00 -37.66 -47.08
N ILE A 92 0.86 -36.99 -46.32
CA ILE A 92 0.94 -35.52 -46.29
C ILE A 92 1.22 -35.00 -47.71
N ALA A 93 2.15 -35.60 -48.46
CA ALA A 93 2.45 -35.20 -49.83
C ALA A 93 1.25 -35.32 -50.77
N GLN A 94 0.45 -36.38 -50.62
CA GLN A 94 -0.76 -36.60 -51.42
C GLN A 94 -1.83 -35.53 -51.19
N ALA A 95 -1.91 -34.99 -49.97
CA ALA A 95 -2.85 -33.93 -49.64
C ALA A 95 -2.53 -32.57 -50.31
N GLN A 96 -1.33 -32.39 -50.85
CA GLN A 96 -0.86 -31.11 -51.43
C GLN A 96 -0.97 -29.93 -50.43
N PRO A 97 -0.26 -29.98 -49.29
CA PRO A 97 -0.23 -28.89 -48.33
C PRO A 97 0.51 -27.68 -48.92
N ARG A 98 0.25 -26.50 -48.36
CA ARG A 98 0.91 -25.26 -48.76
C ARG A 98 2.39 -25.22 -48.37
N ALA A 99 2.73 -25.77 -47.21
CA ALA A 99 4.07 -25.97 -46.70
C ALA A 99 4.06 -27.00 -45.58
N VAL A 100 5.21 -27.61 -45.30
CA VAL A 100 5.34 -28.64 -44.26
C VAL A 100 6.52 -28.33 -43.34
N GLY A 101 6.26 -28.27 -42.04
CA GLY A 101 7.27 -28.29 -41.00
C GLY A 101 7.33 -29.67 -40.36
N ILE A 102 8.52 -30.24 -40.27
CA ILE A 102 8.77 -31.52 -39.60
C ILE A 102 9.49 -31.20 -38.29
N ASP A 103 8.75 -31.20 -37.19
CA ASP A 103 9.21 -30.93 -35.82
C ASP A 103 9.38 -32.23 -35.03
N ILE A 104 10.15 -33.15 -35.61
CA ILE A 104 10.54 -34.43 -35.01
C ILE A 104 12.00 -34.71 -35.33
N GLU A 105 12.67 -35.44 -34.45
CA GLU A 105 14.07 -35.81 -34.67
C GLU A 105 14.16 -36.97 -35.66
N LEU A 106 14.74 -36.69 -36.83
CA LEU A 106 15.12 -37.75 -37.76
C LEU A 106 16.41 -38.45 -37.30
N PRO A 107 16.59 -39.74 -37.65
CA PRO A 107 17.78 -40.51 -37.29
C PRO A 107 19.09 -39.81 -37.69
N ASP A 108 20.09 -39.87 -36.82
CA ASP A 108 21.41 -39.29 -37.01
C ASP A 108 22.34 -40.14 -37.88
N ARG A 109 22.01 -41.42 -38.05
CA ARG A 109 22.74 -42.42 -38.82
C ARG A 109 21.80 -43.38 -39.53
N SER A 110 22.35 -44.22 -40.40
CA SER A 110 21.63 -45.32 -41.05
C SER A 110 21.20 -46.38 -40.04
N PHE A 111 19.95 -46.85 -40.16
CA PHE A 111 19.43 -47.98 -39.37
C PHE A 111 19.22 -49.24 -40.23
N ASP A 112 19.65 -49.25 -41.49
CA ASP A 112 19.45 -50.39 -42.40
C ASP A 112 20.09 -51.70 -41.91
N ALA A 113 21.16 -51.63 -41.12
CA ALA A 113 21.75 -52.81 -40.48
C ALA A 113 20.84 -53.47 -39.43
N ILE A 114 19.93 -52.69 -38.82
CA ILE A 114 18.99 -53.13 -37.78
C ILE A 114 17.63 -53.46 -38.39
N ARG A 115 17.16 -52.60 -39.31
CA ARG A 115 15.89 -52.75 -40.02
C ARG A 115 16.12 -52.53 -41.52
N PRO A 116 16.47 -53.59 -42.28
CA PRO A 116 16.79 -53.48 -43.70
C PRO A 116 15.69 -52.77 -44.51
N GLY A 117 16.09 -51.77 -45.29
CA GLY A 117 15.18 -50.96 -46.12
C GLY A 117 14.42 -49.87 -45.35
N GLY A 118 14.73 -49.65 -44.07
CA GLY A 118 14.17 -48.58 -43.27
C GLY A 118 14.50 -47.20 -43.83
N ASP A 119 15.78 -46.95 -44.11
CA ASP A 119 16.24 -45.65 -44.63
C ASP A 119 15.58 -45.35 -45.98
N LEU A 120 15.50 -46.37 -46.85
CA LEU A 120 14.83 -46.28 -48.15
C LEU A 120 13.33 -46.00 -48.01
N ALA A 121 12.65 -46.61 -47.04
CA ALA A 121 11.23 -46.37 -46.80
C ALA A 121 10.96 -44.92 -46.37
N LEU A 122 11.81 -44.35 -45.52
CA LEU A 122 11.71 -42.95 -45.11
C LEU A 122 11.97 -42.01 -46.30
N LEU A 123 13.02 -42.27 -47.09
CA LEU A 123 13.35 -41.51 -48.29
C LEU A 123 12.23 -41.52 -49.34
N ARG A 124 11.56 -42.67 -49.52
CA ARG A 124 10.40 -42.81 -50.43
C ARG A 124 9.21 -41.94 -50.02
N GLY A 125 9.05 -41.64 -48.73
CA GLY A 125 8.03 -40.70 -48.24
C GLY A 125 8.49 -39.24 -48.29
N LEU A 126 9.74 -38.99 -47.91
CA LEU A 126 10.29 -37.63 -47.82
C LEU A 126 10.47 -36.99 -49.20
N THR A 127 10.88 -37.75 -50.21
CA THR A 127 11.11 -37.24 -51.57
C THR A 127 9.86 -36.67 -52.25
N PRO A 128 8.69 -37.36 -52.27
CA PRO A 128 7.47 -36.76 -52.82
C PRO A 128 6.98 -35.59 -51.97
N LEU A 129 7.20 -35.60 -50.65
CA LEU A 129 6.84 -34.49 -49.76
C LEU A 129 7.57 -33.19 -50.12
N THR A 130 8.89 -33.25 -50.30
CA THR A 130 9.70 -32.06 -50.67
C THR A 130 9.42 -31.57 -52.09
N ARG A 131 8.91 -32.43 -52.98
CA ARG A 131 8.45 -32.06 -54.32
C ARG A 131 7.05 -31.45 -54.31
N ALA A 132 6.17 -31.93 -53.45
CA ALA A 132 4.79 -31.46 -53.36
C ALA A 132 4.70 -30.06 -52.72
N SER A 133 5.53 -29.77 -51.72
CA SER A 133 5.46 -28.52 -50.97
C SER A 133 6.79 -28.10 -50.36
N PRO A 134 6.99 -26.79 -50.10
CA PRO A 134 8.14 -26.32 -49.34
C PRO A 134 8.19 -26.97 -47.96
N THR A 135 9.22 -27.80 -47.73
CA THR A 135 9.37 -28.58 -46.50
C THR A 135 10.57 -28.11 -45.69
N VAL A 136 10.43 -27.98 -44.37
CA VAL A 136 11.53 -27.62 -43.46
C VAL A 136 11.59 -28.65 -42.34
N LEU A 137 12.79 -29.14 -42.03
CA LEU A 137 13.06 -30.00 -40.87
C LEU A 137 13.59 -29.19 -39.69
N ALA A 138 12.97 -29.37 -38.53
CA ALA A 138 13.47 -28.87 -37.25
C ALA A 138 14.73 -29.63 -36.84
N ARG A 139 15.70 -28.91 -36.30
CA ARG A 139 16.89 -29.48 -35.67
C ARG A 139 17.03 -28.91 -34.28
N GLY A 140 17.00 -29.79 -33.28
CA GLY A 140 17.27 -29.43 -31.89
C GLY A 140 18.76 -29.24 -31.60
N LEU A 141 19.05 -28.76 -30.40
CA LEU A 141 20.41 -28.72 -29.84
C LEU A 141 20.62 -29.91 -28.89
N ASP A 142 21.85 -30.41 -28.82
CA ASP A 142 22.26 -31.34 -27.78
C ASP A 142 22.60 -30.61 -26.47
N ALA A 143 22.94 -31.37 -25.43
CA ALA A 143 23.31 -30.82 -24.12
C ALA A 143 24.56 -29.91 -24.16
N SER A 144 25.37 -29.99 -25.22
CA SER A 144 26.55 -29.14 -25.44
C SER A 144 26.23 -27.89 -26.27
N GLY A 145 24.96 -27.68 -26.65
CA GLY A 145 24.53 -26.57 -27.49
C GLY A 145 24.86 -26.72 -28.97
N ARG A 146 25.22 -27.93 -29.43
CA ARG A 146 25.49 -28.22 -30.84
C ARG A 146 24.23 -28.71 -31.53
N VAL A 147 24.08 -28.36 -32.80
CA VAL A 147 22.94 -28.83 -33.60
C VAL A 147 23.00 -30.34 -33.75
N LYS A 148 21.95 -31.04 -33.35
CA LYS A 148 21.86 -32.50 -33.44
C LYS A 148 22.08 -32.97 -34.88
N PRO A 149 22.95 -33.98 -35.11
CA PRO A 149 23.19 -34.51 -36.45
C PRO A 149 21.94 -35.19 -37.01
N VAL A 150 21.79 -35.16 -38.32
CA VAL A 150 20.79 -35.93 -39.07
C VAL A 150 21.52 -36.69 -40.16
N PHE A 151 21.11 -37.92 -40.42
CA PHE A 151 21.72 -38.76 -41.43
C PHE A 151 21.74 -38.04 -42.79
N ALA A 152 22.93 -37.90 -43.38
CA ALA A 152 23.17 -37.00 -44.51
C ALA A 152 22.23 -37.21 -45.72
N PRO A 153 21.85 -38.45 -46.11
CA PRO A 153 20.87 -38.65 -47.19
C PRO A 153 19.50 -38.00 -46.94
N PHE A 154 19.02 -37.95 -45.70
CA PHE A 154 17.74 -37.28 -45.40
C PHE A 154 17.85 -35.76 -45.58
N LEU A 155 18.97 -35.16 -45.16
CA LEU A 155 19.24 -33.73 -45.39
C LEU A 155 19.40 -33.41 -46.87
N ALA A 156 20.04 -34.29 -47.64
CA ALA A 156 20.24 -34.10 -49.07
C ALA A 156 18.90 -33.97 -49.83
N VAL A 157 17.87 -34.72 -49.43
CA VAL A 157 16.51 -34.63 -50.03
C VAL A 157 15.80 -33.32 -49.67
N LEU A 158 16.06 -32.77 -48.48
CA LEU A 158 15.50 -31.50 -48.03
C LEU A 158 16.18 -30.27 -48.68
N GLY A 159 17.42 -30.44 -49.12
CA GLY A 159 18.27 -29.39 -49.71
C GLY A 159 19.02 -28.55 -48.66
N TYR A 160 19.92 -27.68 -49.14
CA TYR A 160 20.81 -26.86 -48.29
C TYR A 160 20.08 -26.06 -47.21
N ASP A 161 18.97 -25.39 -47.58
CA ASP A 161 18.12 -24.62 -46.66
C ASP A 161 16.87 -25.40 -46.20
N GLY A 162 16.92 -26.73 -46.26
CA GLY A 162 15.81 -27.62 -45.93
C GLY A 162 15.66 -27.97 -44.47
N SER A 163 16.56 -27.45 -43.62
CA SER A 163 16.49 -27.61 -42.17
C SER A 163 16.79 -26.30 -41.46
N ALA A 164 16.28 -26.15 -40.24
CA ALA A 164 16.46 -24.96 -39.42
C ALA A 164 16.44 -25.31 -37.93
N LEU A 165 17.04 -24.43 -37.13
CA LEU A 165 17.13 -24.60 -35.68
C LEU A 165 15.74 -24.43 -35.03
N ALA A 166 15.30 -25.44 -34.29
CA ALA A 166 14.10 -25.36 -33.44
C ALA A 166 14.53 -25.08 -32.00
N ALA A 167 14.94 -23.83 -31.76
CA ALA A 167 15.33 -23.34 -30.45
C ALA A 167 14.43 -22.18 -30.04
N TRP A 168 14.23 -22.05 -28.73
CA TRP A 168 13.49 -20.99 -28.10
C TRP A 168 14.34 -20.31 -27.04
N GLU A 169 14.26 -18.98 -26.98
CA GLU A 169 14.85 -18.21 -25.90
C GLU A 169 13.73 -17.83 -24.92
N ALA A 170 13.82 -18.38 -23.71
CA ALA A 170 12.90 -18.06 -22.64
C ALA A 170 13.34 -16.77 -21.93
N ASP A 171 12.35 -15.99 -21.49
CA ASP A 171 12.60 -14.85 -20.62
C ASP A 171 13.14 -15.28 -19.25
N ALA A 172 13.61 -14.35 -18.43
CA ALA A 172 14.15 -14.66 -17.09
C ALA A 172 13.16 -15.40 -16.15
N ASP A 173 11.86 -15.36 -16.43
CA ASP A 173 10.81 -16.11 -15.72
C ASP A 173 10.51 -17.49 -16.35
N GLY A 174 11.30 -17.90 -17.35
CA GLY A 174 11.20 -19.17 -18.04
C GLY A 174 10.08 -19.25 -19.08
N VAL A 175 9.42 -18.13 -19.40
CA VAL A 175 8.31 -18.09 -20.36
C VAL A 175 8.80 -17.62 -21.73
N VAL A 176 8.39 -18.32 -22.79
CA VAL A 176 8.73 -17.98 -24.17
C VAL A 176 7.75 -16.93 -24.68
N ARG A 177 8.22 -15.68 -24.85
CA ARG A 177 7.43 -14.57 -25.41
C ARG A 177 7.99 -14.03 -26.73
N ARG A 178 9.26 -14.31 -27.01
CA ARG A 178 10.00 -13.72 -28.13
C ARG A 178 10.29 -14.76 -29.20
N PHE A 179 10.22 -14.29 -30.44
CA PHE A 179 10.80 -14.92 -31.59
C PHE A 179 12.04 -14.10 -31.98
N THR A 180 13.19 -14.75 -32.06
CA THR A 180 14.49 -14.11 -32.35
C THR A 180 15.20 -14.84 -33.46
N THR A 181 15.84 -14.10 -34.35
CA THR A 181 16.76 -14.56 -35.39
C THR A 181 18.22 -14.51 -34.93
N HIS A 182 18.45 -14.19 -33.66
CA HIS A 182 19.75 -14.15 -33.01
C HIS A 182 19.79 -15.18 -31.89
N PHE A 183 20.60 -16.22 -32.06
CA PHE A 183 20.78 -17.29 -31.08
C PHE A 183 22.26 -17.47 -30.77
N ALA A 184 22.61 -17.43 -29.47
CA ALA A 184 23.98 -17.61 -28.98
C ALA A 184 25.04 -16.74 -29.69
N GLY A 185 24.67 -15.50 -30.06
CA GLY A 185 25.57 -14.55 -30.75
C GLY A 185 25.68 -14.74 -32.26
N ALA A 186 24.96 -15.69 -32.85
CA ALA A 186 24.90 -15.91 -34.29
C ALA A 186 23.52 -15.57 -34.85
N SER A 187 23.49 -15.02 -36.07
CA SER A 187 22.23 -14.85 -36.81
C SER A 187 21.82 -16.19 -37.41
N VAL A 188 20.72 -16.75 -36.91
CA VAL A 188 20.17 -18.04 -37.32
C VAL A 188 18.68 -17.88 -37.53
N VAL A 189 18.20 -18.21 -38.72
CA VAL A 189 16.76 -18.24 -39.00
C VAL A 189 16.14 -19.46 -38.30
N PRO A 190 15.24 -19.27 -37.32
CA PRO A 190 14.63 -20.37 -36.60
C PRO A 190 13.65 -21.15 -37.48
N PHE A 191 13.27 -22.34 -37.05
CA PHE A 191 12.38 -23.27 -37.76
C PHE A 191 11.12 -22.61 -38.35
N ALA A 192 10.31 -21.95 -37.52
CA ALA A 192 9.11 -21.24 -38.00
C ALA A 192 9.46 -20.11 -38.98
N GLY A 193 10.55 -19.38 -38.75
CA GLY A 193 11.05 -18.37 -39.67
C GLY A 193 11.43 -18.94 -41.03
N ARG A 194 12.08 -20.11 -41.07
CA ARG A 194 12.48 -20.74 -42.33
C ARG A 194 11.28 -21.18 -43.16
N ILE A 195 10.21 -21.66 -42.51
CA ILE A 195 8.94 -21.96 -43.18
C ILE A 195 8.34 -20.68 -43.78
N ALA A 196 8.31 -19.59 -43.00
CA ALA A 196 7.83 -18.29 -43.48
C ALA A 196 8.63 -17.77 -44.69
N GLN A 197 9.97 -17.86 -44.66
CA GLN A 197 10.82 -17.48 -45.80
C GLN A 197 10.53 -18.30 -47.06
N ARG A 198 10.33 -19.62 -46.93
CA ARG A 198 9.96 -20.48 -48.06
C ARG A 198 8.59 -20.15 -48.64
N LEU A 199 7.71 -19.53 -47.85
CA LEU A 199 6.42 -19.00 -48.27
C LEU A 199 6.50 -17.52 -48.73
N GLY A 200 7.71 -16.97 -48.90
CA GLY A 200 7.92 -15.61 -49.40
C GLY A 200 7.61 -14.51 -48.37
N ARG A 201 7.63 -14.83 -47.07
CA ARG A 201 7.40 -13.86 -45.99
C ARG A 201 8.71 -13.40 -45.35
N PRO A 202 8.80 -12.11 -44.97
CA PRO A 202 9.96 -11.61 -44.23
C PRO A 202 9.98 -12.20 -42.82
N VAL A 203 11.18 -12.28 -42.26
CA VAL A 203 11.41 -12.76 -40.89
C VAL A 203 12.25 -11.72 -40.16
N GLY A 204 11.87 -11.43 -38.92
CA GLY A 204 12.59 -10.53 -38.04
C GLY A 204 12.27 -10.84 -36.59
N ASP A 205 12.90 -10.08 -35.69
CA ASP A 205 12.75 -10.27 -34.25
C ASP A 205 11.49 -9.58 -33.74
N GLY A 206 10.85 -10.15 -32.73
CA GLY A 206 9.70 -9.54 -32.08
C GLY A 206 9.05 -10.42 -31.03
N LEU A 207 8.00 -9.88 -30.41
CA LEU A 207 7.16 -10.59 -29.45
C LEU A 207 6.09 -11.38 -30.22
N ILE A 208 5.85 -12.61 -29.78
CA ILE A 208 4.81 -13.47 -30.35
C ILE A 208 3.44 -12.88 -30.00
N ASP A 209 2.59 -12.75 -31.01
CA ASP A 209 1.20 -12.35 -30.82
C ASP A 209 0.34 -13.58 -30.55
N TRP A 210 -0.09 -13.72 -29.30
CA TRP A 210 -0.93 -14.80 -28.79
C TRP A 210 -2.42 -14.53 -28.95
N ARG A 211 -2.82 -13.40 -29.56
CA ARG A 211 -4.22 -13.07 -29.84
C ARG A 211 -4.70 -13.66 -31.16
N ILE A 212 -3.77 -13.98 -32.06
CA ILE A 212 -4.05 -14.49 -33.41
C ILE A 212 -4.46 -15.96 -33.38
N GLY A 213 -5.65 -16.23 -33.89
CA GLY A 213 -6.21 -17.56 -34.12
C GLY A 213 -6.76 -18.23 -32.86
N ALA A 214 -7.67 -19.17 -33.09
CA ALA A 214 -8.17 -20.09 -32.06
C ALA A 214 -7.04 -20.97 -31.48
N THR A 215 -7.32 -21.66 -30.38
CA THR A 215 -6.43 -22.74 -29.92
C THR A 215 -6.29 -23.80 -31.01
N PHE A 216 -5.15 -24.47 -31.05
CA PHE A 216 -4.91 -25.55 -32.00
C PHE A 216 -5.57 -26.84 -31.52
N ASP A 217 -6.22 -27.52 -32.43
CA ASP A 217 -6.45 -28.96 -32.35
C ASP A 217 -5.41 -29.67 -33.24
N TYR A 218 -5.33 -30.99 -33.17
CA TYR A 218 -4.40 -31.76 -33.98
C TYR A 218 -5.05 -32.98 -34.63
N VAL A 219 -4.50 -33.38 -35.77
CA VAL A 219 -4.78 -34.68 -36.40
C VAL A 219 -3.78 -35.69 -35.86
N PRO A 220 -4.22 -36.80 -35.21
CA PRO A 220 -3.28 -37.82 -34.74
C PRO A 220 -2.46 -38.41 -35.88
N ALA A 221 -1.15 -38.53 -35.70
CA ALA A 221 -0.23 -38.98 -36.75
C ALA A 221 -0.54 -40.41 -37.24
N HIS A 222 -1.07 -41.28 -36.37
CA HIS A 222 -1.51 -42.62 -36.76
C HIS A 222 -2.74 -42.61 -37.69
N HIS A 223 -3.63 -41.61 -37.60
CA HIS A 223 -4.72 -41.47 -38.58
C HIS A 223 -4.19 -41.12 -39.97
N VAL A 224 -3.23 -40.19 -40.07
CA VAL A 224 -2.59 -39.84 -41.35
C VAL A 224 -1.87 -41.06 -41.95
N TYR A 225 -1.22 -41.86 -41.10
CA TYR A 225 -0.63 -43.14 -41.49
C TYR A 225 -1.68 -44.10 -42.08
N GLU A 226 -2.81 -44.28 -41.40
CA GLU A 226 -3.88 -45.17 -41.86
C GLU A 226 -4.50 -44.71 -43.17
N TRP A 227 -4.84 -43.42 -43.30
CA TRP A 227 -5.42 -42.87 -44.52
C TRP A 227 -4.47 -43.00 -45.71
N SER A 228 -3.17 -42.74 -45.49
CA SER A 228 -2.13 -42.95 -46.50
C SER A 228 -2.03 -44.42 -46.93
N ARG A 229 -2.03 -45.35 -45.96
CA ARG A 229 -1.96 -46.79 -46.23
C ARG A 229 -3.19 -47.30 -46.99
N LEU A 230 -4.37 -46.77 -46.69
CA LEU A 230 -5.63 -47.12 -47.33
C LEU A 230 -5.85 -46.39 -48.68
N GLY A 231 -5.01 -45.40 -49.01
CA GLY A 231 -5.19 -44.57 -50.20
C GLY A 231 -6.39 -43.63 -50.12
N ASP A 232 -6.84 -43.26 -48.92
CA ASP A 232 -7.98 -42.38 -48.67
C ASP A 232 -7.59 -40.91 -48.91
N ARG A 233 -7.46 -40.57 -50.19
CA ARG A 233 -7.04 -39.25 -50.64
C ARG A 233 -8.02 -38.15 -50.22
N ALA A 234 -9.32 -38.44 -50.22
CA ALA A 234 -10.35 -37.47 -49.86
C ALA A 234 -10.20 -36.98 -48.42
N ARG A 235 -9.97 -37.90 -47.47
CA ARG A 235 -9.71 -37.51 -46.06
C ARG A 235 -8.39 -36.76 -45.89
N LEU A 236 -7.33 -37.17 -46.60
CA LEU A 236 -6.05 -36.49 -46.55
C LEU A 236 -6.15 -35.04 -47.06
N GLU A 237 -6.82 -34.83 -48.19
CA GLU A 237 -7.04 -33.50 -48.77
C GLU A 237 -7.95 -32.64 -47.88
N ASP A 238 -9.02 -33.21 -47.30
CA ASP A 238 -9.90 -32.50 -46.36
C ASP A 238 -9.18 -32.06 -45.07
N ALA A 239 -8.30 -32.92 -44.54
CA ALA A 239 -7.58 -32.65 -43.30
C ALA A 239 -6.37 -31.73 -43.49
N LEU A 240 -5.65 -31.82 -44.62
CA LEU A 240 -4.32 -31.21 -44.77
C LEU A 240 -4.15 -30.34 -46.03
N GLY A 241 -5.05 -30.44 -47.01
CA GLY A 241 -4.89 -29.82 -48.32
C GLY A 241 -4.93 -28.30 -48.30
N GLY A 242 -3.97 -27.66 -48.99
CA GLY A 242 -3.86 -26.19 -49.05
C GLY A 242 -3.50 -25.49 -47.74
N ARG A 243 -3.35 -26.23 -46.63
CA ARG A 243 -2.99 -25.72 -45.30
C ARG A 243 -1.47 -25.82 -45.06
N VAL A 244 -0.97 -25.07 -44.07
CA VAL A 244 0.40 -25.29 -43.58
C VAL A 244 0.37 -26.40 -42.54
N VAL A 245 1.16 -27.45 -42.74
CA VAL A 245 1.15 -28.63 -41.87
C VAL A 245 2.40 -28.66 -41.00
N LEU A 246 2.24 -28.79 -39.68
CA LEU A 246 3.34 -29.00 -38.74
C LEU A 246 3.20 -30.39 -38.11
N LEU A 247 4.16 -31.28 -38.37
CA LEU A 247 4.22 -32.60 -37.74
C LEU A 247 5.12 -32.53 -36.52
N GLY A 248 4.63 -32.81 -35.31
CA GLY A 248 5.44 -32.76 -34.10
C GLY A 248 4.87 -33.55 -32.93
N SER A 249 5.65 -33.65 -31.85
CA SER A 249 5.20 -34.29 -30.60
C SER A 249 4.15 -33.41 -29.89
N VAL A 250 3.08 -34.03 -29.40
CA VAL A 250 2.06 -33.38 -28.55
C VAL A 250 1.95 -34.07 -27.19
N LEU A 251 2.99 -34.82 -26.80
CA LEU A 251 3.05 -35.56 -25.56
C LEU A 251 3.12 -34.63 -24.32
N PRO A 252 2.65 -35.10 -23.15
CA PRO A 252 2.65 -34.30 -21.92
C PRO A 252 4.02 -34.13 -21.27
N PHE A 253 5.07 -34.78 -21.75
CA PHE A 253 6.40 -34.81 -21.12
C PHE A 253 7.57 -34.56 -22.08
N GLU A 254 7.31 -34.33 -23.37
CA GLU A 254 8.36 -34.15 -24.39
C GLU A 254 8.19 -32.78 -25.05
N ASP A 255 9.32 -32.07 -25.22
CA ASP A 255 9.40 -30.75 -25.88
C ASP A 255 8.29 -29.77 -25.45
N ARG A 256 8.22 -29.49 -24.14
CA ARG A 256 7.22 -28.57 -23.57
C ARG A 256 7.87 -27.31 -23.04
N HIS A 257 7.21 -26.18 -23.31
CA HIS A 257 7.71 -24.85 -22.99
C HIS A 257 6.64 -24.03 -22.28
N ARG A 258 7.04 -23.16 -21.35
CA ARG A 258 6.08 -22.23 -20.74
C ARG A 258 5.74 -21.12 -21.71
N ALA A 259 4.46 -20.77 -21.79
CA ALA A 259 3.93 -19.74 -22.66
C ALA A 259 2.93 -18.84 -21.89
N PRO A 260 2.73 -17.58 -22.31
CA PRO A 260 1.74 -16.68 -21.69
C PRO A 260 0.31 -17.24 -21.68
N LEU A 261 -0.02 -18.00 -22.73
CA LEU A 261 -1.33 -18.59 -22.99
C LEU A 261 -1.13 -20.02 -23.51
N SER A 262 -1.89 -20.96 -22.97
CA SER A 262 -1.92 -22.33 -23.50
C SER A 262 -2.62 -22.33 -24.85
N MET A 263 -1.95 -22.88 -25.87
CA MET A 263 -2.47 -22.92 -27.24
C MET A 263 -3.08 -24.26 -27.63
N ALA A 264 -3.02 -25.27 -26.75
CA ALA A 264 -3.62 -26.58 -26.98
C ALA A 264 -5.12 -26.54 -26.64
N ALA A 265 -5.99 -27.00 -27.54
CA ALA A 265 -7.43 -27.05 -27.29
C ALA A 265 -7.83 -28.18 -26.31
N TRP A 266 -7.03 -29.24 -26.25
CA TRP A 266 -7.34 -30.47 -25.50
C TRP A 266 -6.86 -30.44 -24.04
N GLU A 267 -6.04 -29.47 -23.64
CA GLU A 267 -5.50 -29.38 -22.29
C GLU A 267 -5.35 -27.92 -21.83
N ARG A 268 -5.43 -27.71 -20.52
CA ARG A 268 -5.10 -26.44 -19.88
C ARG A 268 -3.88 -26.65 -19.00
N SER A 269 -2.71 -26.29 -19.51
CA SER A 269 -1.42 -26.46 -18.83
C SER A 269 -0.60 -25.17 -18.93
N ASP A 270 0.25 -24.93 -17.92
CA ASP A 270 1.22 -23.83 -17.90
C ASP A 270 2.34 -24.01 -18.92
N THR A 271 2.43 -25.20 -19.51
CA THR A 271 3.34 -25.53 -20.60
C THR A 271 2.56 -25.90 -21.85
N THR A 272 3.16 -25.69 -23.02
CA THR A 272 2.59 -25.95 -24.34
C THR A 272 3.61 -26.75 -25.16
N PRO A 273 3.17 -27.73 -25.99
CA PRO A 273 4.06 -28.44 -26.90
C PRO A 273 4.83 -27.47 -27.82
N GLY A 274 6.12 -27.72 -28.06
CA GLY A 274 6.99 -26.86 -28.87
C GLY A 274 6.47 -26.65 -30.29
N VAL A 275 5.87 -27.68 -30.90
CA VAL A 275 5.20 -27.58 -32.20
C VAL A 275 4.10 -26.50 -32.23
N LEU A 276 3.37 -26.30 -31.11
CA LEU A 276 2.34 -25.25 -31.01
C LEU A 276 2.95 -23.86 -30.83
N LEU A 277 4.12 -23.74 -30.18
CA LEU A 277 4.86 -22.48 -30.17
C LEU A 277 5.27 -22.08 -31.58
N HIS A 278 5.79 -23.04 -32.35
CA HIS A 278 6.18 -22.82 -33.74
C HIS A 278 4.96 -22.43 -34.57
N ALA A 279 3.83 -23.11 -34.39
CA ALA A 279 2.57 -22.79 -35.03
C ALA A 279 2.12 -21.35 -34.70
N GLN A 280 2.18 -20.94 -33.44
CA GLN A 280 1.73 -19.60 -33.03
C GLN A 280 2.66 -18.50 -33.54
N ALA A 281 3.97 -18.67 -33.44
CA ALA A 281 4.93 -17.73 -34.02
C ALA A 281 4.75 -17.62 -35.54
N LEU A 282 4.52 -18.75 -36.21
CA LEU A 282 4.30 -18.80 -37.66
C LEU A 282 3.00 -18.09 -38.07
N ARG A 283 1.91 -18.14 -37.28
CA ARG A 283 0.70 -17.35 -37.54
C ARG A 283 1.00 -15.85 -37.62
N GLY A 284 1.82 -15.33 -36.70
CA GLY A 284 2.26 -13.94 -36.72
C GLY A 284 3.07 -13.62 -37.98
N LEU A 285 4.09 -14.43 -38.28
CA LEU A 285 4.97 -14.25 -39.44
C LEU A 285 4.25 -14.35 -40.80
N LEU A 286 3.22 -15.18 -40.89
CA LEU A 286 2.41 -15.35 -42.10
C LEU A 286 1.28 -14.31 -42.24
N GLY A 287 0.99 -13.59 -41.15
CA GLY A 287 -0.10 -12.63 -40.99
C GLY A 287 0.37 -11.19 -40.79
N PRO A 288 -0.09 -10.50 -39.73
CA PRO A 288 0.20 -9.07 -39.49
C PRO A 288 1.64 -8.79 -39.02
N GLY A 289 2.42 -9.82 -38.68
CA GLY A 289 3.77 -9.71 -38.16
C GLY A 289 3.88 -10.02 -36.66
N LEU A 290 5.09 -9.87 -36.12
CA LEU A 290 5.35 -9.96 -34.68
C LEU A 290 5.12 -8.60 -34.00
N ILE A 291 4.82 -8.62 -32.72
CA ILE A 291 4.63 -7.39 -31.93
C ILE A 291 6.01 -6.77 -31.65
N VAL A 292 6.19 -5.51 -32.02
CA VAL A 292 7.45 -4.79 -31.81
C VAL A 292 7.29 -3.77 -30.68
N PRO A 293 8.18 -3.74 -29.66
CA PRO A 293 8.10 -2.73 -28.61
C PRO A 293 8.36 -1.33 -29.14
N PHE A 294 7.76 -0.31 -28.51
CA PHE A 294 8.12 1.07 -28.76
C PHE A 294 9.58 1.35 -28.41
N ALA A 295 10.17 2.37 -29.05
CA ALA A 295 11.52 2.81 -28.71
C ALA A 295 11.60 3.16 -27.21
N PRO A 296 12.71 2.86 -26.51
CA PRO A 296 12.82 3.07 -25.06
C PRO A 296 12.55 4.50 -24.58
N SER A 297 12.68 5.49 -25.46
CA SER A 297 12.33 6.89 -25.18
C SER A 297 10.85 7.11 -24.89
N VAL A 298 9.94 6.36 -25.53
CA VAL A 298 8.49 6.50 -25.36
C VAL A 298 8.03 6.14 -23.94
N PRO A 299 8.30 4.94 -23.40
CA PRO A 299 7.92 4.61 -22.02
C PRO A 299 8.66 5.48 -20.99
N ALA A 300 9.90 5.91 -21.28
CA ALA A 300 10.60 6.85 -20.40
C ALA A 300 9.87 8.21 -20.33
N LEU A 301 9.44 8.77 -21.46
CA LEU A 301 8.65 10.00 -21.49
C LEU A 301 7.30 9.84 -20.78
N LEU A 302 6.62 8.71 -20.95
CA LEU A 302 5.36 8.42 -20.24
C LEU A 302 5.59 8.27 -18.73
N ALA A 303 6.72 7.71 -18.31
CA ALA A 303 7.11 7.64 -16.90
C ALA A 303 7.37 9.03 -16.30
N GLY A 304 8.07 9.88 -17.05
CA GLY A 304 8.21 11.29 -16.70
C GLY A 304 6.86 12.00 -16.59
N PHE A 305 5.95 11.77 -17.56
CA PHE A 305 4.61 12.36 -17.54
C PHE A 305 3.75 11.86 -16.38
N GLY A 306 3.79 10.56 -16.06
CA GLY A 306 3.15 10.02 -14.87
C GLY A 306 3.66 10.66 -13.58
N ALA A 307 4.98 10.89 -13.48
CA ALA A 307 5.59 11.58 -12.33
C ALA A 307 5.18 13.06 -12.21
N LEU A 308 4.74 13.72 -13.29
CA LEU A 308 4.19 15.08 -13.23
C LEU A 308 2.89 15.18 -12.42
N LEU A 309 2.23 14.06 -12.10
CA LEU A 309 1.10 14.04 -11.15
C LEU A 309 1.47 14.58 -9.77
N TRP A 310 2.77 14.63 -9.43
CA TRP A 310 3.28 15.39 -8.29
C TRP A 310 2.75 16.84 -8.26
N PHE A 311 2.67 17.49 -9.43
CA PHE A 311 2.23 18.87 -9.61
C PHE A 311 0.72 19.04 -9.80
N SER A 312 -0.08 17.99 -9.65
CA SER A 312 -1.55 18.06 -9.80
C SER A 312 -2.23 19.02 -8.80
N GLY A 313 -3.51 19.35 -8.99
CA GLY A 313 -4.20 20.42 -8.25
C GLY A 313 -4.18 20.28 -6.72
N ARG A 314 -4.33 21.38 -5.97
CA ARG A 314 -4.09 21.50 -4.51
C ARG A 314 -4.89 20.57 -3.58
N ARG A 315 -5.93 19.89 -4.08
CA ARG A 315 -6.80 18.98 -3.30
C ARG A 315 -6.37 17.53 -3.55
N SER A 316 -6.21 16.75 -2.48
CA SER A 316 -5.85 15.33 -2.54
C SER A 316 -6.77 14.50 -3.44
N VAL A 317 -8.08 14.79 -3.44
CA VAL A 317 -9.08 14.14 -4.32
C VAL A 317 -8.75 14.31 -5.81
N VAL A 318 -8.22 15.47 -6.21
CA VAL A 318 -7.85 15.74 -7.61
C VAL A 318 -6.63 14.91 -8.01
N ALA A 319 -5.65 14.76 -7.11
CA ALA A 319 -4.47 13.94 -7.38
C ALA A 319 -4.83 12.46 -7.55
N VAL A 320 -5.72 11.93 -6.70
CA VAL A 320 -6.20 10.53 -6.79
C VAL A 320 -7.03 10.33 -8.06
N ALA A 321 -7.93 11.25 -8.39
CA ALA A 321 -8.71 11.17 -9.63
C ALA A 321 -7.82 11.25 -10.88
N ALA A 322 -6.79 12.10 -10.87
CA ALA A 322 -5.82 12.20 -11.96
C ALA A 322 -5.00 10.92 -12.12
N LEU A 323 -4.59 10.29 -11.01
CA LEU A 323 -3.94 8.97 -11.04
C LEU A 323 -4.86 7.90 -11.64
N ALA A 324 -6.11 7.81 -11.19
CA ALA A 324 -7.07 6.86 -11.72
C ALA A 324 -7.30 7.05 -13.23
N GLY A 325 -7.52 8.31 -13.66
CA GLY A 325 -7.66 8.65 -15.07
C GLY A 325 -6.40 8.30 -15.89
N PHE A 326 -5.21 8.60 -15.35
CA PHE A 326 -3.95 8.26 -16.00
C PHE A 326 -3.78 6.74 -16.19
N ILE A 327 -4.08 5.94 -15.17
CA ILE A 327 -4.04 4.47 -15.24
C ILE A 327 -4.99 3.97 -16.33
N VAL A 328 -6.25 4.43 -16.34
CA VAL A 328 -7.26 4.00 -17.33
C VAL A 328 -6.80 4.34 -18.74
N VAL A 329 -6.35 5.57 -18.98
CA VAL A 329 -5.88 6.02 -20.30
C VAL A 329 -4.66 5.21 -20.74
N LEU A 330 -3.71 4.97 -19.84
CA LEU A 330 -2.47 4.28 -20.19
C LEU A 330 -2.70 2.79 -20.48
N VAL A 331 -3.56 2.12 -19.70
CA VAL A 331 -3.97 0.73 -19.95
C VAL A 331 -4.72 0.63 -21.28
N ALA A 332 -5.67 1.54 -21.54
CA ALA A 332 -6.39 1.57 -22.81
C ALA A 332 -5.44 1.81 -23.99
N ALA A 333 -4.50 2.74 -23.87
CA ALA A 333 -3.47 3.00 -24.88
C ALA A 333 -2.58 1.78 -25.13
N GLY A 334 -2.19 1.05 -24.09
CA GLY A 334 -1.45 -0.21 -24.21
C GLY A 334 -2.24 -1.30 -24.94
N LEU A 335 -3.52 -1.48 -24.60
CA LEU A 335 -4.39 -2.45 -25.27
C LEU A 335 -4.61 -2.10 -26.75
N VAL A 336 -4.78 -0.82 -27.08
CA VAL A 336 -4.91 -0.35 -28.47
C VAL A 336 -3.57 -0.47 -29.21
N ALA A 337 -2.44 -0.22 -28.56
CA ALA A 337 -1.12 -0.41 -29.19
C ALA A 337 -0.92 -1.85 -29.66
N LEU A 338 -1.39 -2.84 -28.88
CA LEU A 338 -1.31 -4.24 -29.27
C LEU A 338 -2.04 -4.49 -30.60
N THR A 339 -3.22 -3.92 -30.84
CA THR A 339 -3.96 -4.10 -32.12
C THR A 339 -3.22 -3.51 -33.32
N ALA A 340 -2.29 -2.59 -33.10
CA ALA A 340 -1.38 -2.06 -34.11
C ALA A 340 -0.05 -2.83 -34.23
N GLY A 341 0.09 -3.99 -33.57
CA GLY A 341 1.34 -4.77 -33.55
C GLY A 341 2.45 -4.10 -32.73
N ARG A 342 2.11 -3.25 -31.75
CA ARG A 342 3.06 -2.51 -30.93
C ARG A 342 2.91 -2.85 -29.45
N HIS A 343 4.03 -3.04 -28.77
CA HIS A 343 4.04 -3.20 -27.31
C HIS A 343 4.43 -1.89 -26.63
N LEU A 344 3.50 -1.33 -25.84
CA LEU A 344 3.75 -0.16 -25.01
C LEU A 344 4.09 -0.64 -23.58
N VAL A 345 5.33 -0.44 -23.17
CA VAL A 345 5.80 -0.76 -21.81
C VAL A 345 5.10 0.18 -20.82
N LEU A 346 4.25 -0.36 -19.94
CA LEU A 346 3.37 0.41 -19.05
C LEU A 346 3.94 0.54 -17.63
N ALA A 347 4.69 -0.47 -17.18
CA ALA A 347 5.07 -0.60 -15.77
C ALA A 347 5.79 0.63 -15.19
N PRO A 348 6.80 1.24 -15.87
CA PRO A 348 7.48 2.43 -15.35
C PRO A 348 6.56 3.64 -15.19
N ALA A 349 5.62 3.83 -16.10
CA ALA A 349 4.69 4.94 -16.05
C ALA A 349 3.64 4.79 -14.95
N LEU A 350 3.10 3.58 -14.77
CA LEU A 350 2.16 3.29 -13.68
C LEU A 350 2.84 3.44 -12.31
N VAL A 351 4.03 2.86 -12.13
CA VAL A 351 4.77 2.95 -10.87
C VAL A 351 5.21 4.39 -10.59
N GLY A 352 5.74 5.11 -11.58
CA GLY A 352 6.12 6.52 -11.44
C GLY A 352 4.95 7.41 -11.02
N ALA A 353 3.78 7.22 -11.64
CA ALA A 353 2.55 7.91 -11.29
C ALA A 353 2.08 7.61 -9.85
N CYS A 354 2.09 6.34 -9.44
CA CYS A 354 1.75 5.93 -8.08
C CYS A 354 2.72 6.53 -7.06
N VAL A 355 4.02 6.40 -7.27
CA VAL A 355 5.06 6.93 -6.36
C VAL A 355 4.94 8.46 -6.23
N ALA A 356 4.77 9.17 -7.34
CA ALA A 356 4.59 10.62 -7.32
C ALA A 356 3.33 11.05 -6.54
N THR A 357 2.22 10.33 -6.74
CA THR A 357 0.96 10.60 -6.04
C THR A 357 1.07 10.30 -4.54
N VAL A 358 1.67 9.16 -4.16
CA VAL A 358 1.88 8.79 -2.76
C VAL A 358 2.82 9.77 -2.06
N ALA A 359 3.98 10.08 -2.66
CA ALA A 359 4.93 11.04 -2.10
C ALA A 359 4.26 12.40 -1.85
N ARG A 360 3.38 12.80 -2.75
CA ARG A 360 2.61 14.04 -2.62
C ARG A 360 1.61 13.98 -1.47
N LEU A 361 0.83 12.90 -1.34
CA LEU A 361 -0.11 12.71 -0.22
C LEU A 361 0.62 12.70 1.12
N VAL A 362 1.78 12.06 1.20
CA VAL A 362 2.65 12.08 2.39
C VAL A 362 3.11 13.51 2.72
N ARG A 363 3.53 14.29 1.71
CA ARG A 363 3.92 15.70 1.92
C ARG A 363 2.76 16.55 2.44
N GLU A 364 1.55 16.37 1.88
CA GLU A 364 0.35 17.09 2.32
C GLU A 364 -0.03 16.71 3.74
N ALA A 365 -0.04 15.41 4.08
CA ALA A 365 -0.29 14.94 5.43
C ALA A 365 0.74 15.50 6.42
N TRP A 366 2.02 15.49 6.06
CA TRP A 366 3.09 16.00 6.92
C TRP A 366 3.04 17.51 7.11
N ALA A 367 2.65 18.28 6.08
CA ALA A 367 2.40 19.71 6.20
C ALA A 367 1.22 19.99 7.14
N GLY A 368 0.12 19.24 7.02
CA GLY A 368 -1.03 19.35 7.91
C GLY A 368 -0.68 19.06 9.38
N HIS A 369 0.08 18.00 9.64
CA HIS A 369 0.52 17.65 10.99
C HIS A 369 1.42 18.73 11.61
N ARG A 370 2.35 19.30 10.83
CA ARG A 370 3.22 20.38 11.32
C ARG A 370 2.44 21.65 11.64
N GLN A 371 1.46 22.01 10.83
CA GLN A 371 0.63 23.18 11.07
C GLN A 371 -0.22 23.04 12.33
N ARG A 372 -0.78 21.84 12.58
CA ARG A 372 -1.51 21.54 13.82
C ARG A 372 -0.63 21.66 15.07
N ARG A 373 0.56 21.04 15.06
CA ARG A 373 1.51 21.15 16.20
C ARG A 373 1.98 22.57 16.44
N TRP A 374 2.20 23.34 15.37
CA TRP A 374 2.57 24.75 15.51
C TRP A 374 1.46 25.56 16.16
N LEU A 375 0.18 25.33 15.80
CA LEU A 375 -0.96 25.95 16.46
C LEU A 375 -1.06 25.52 17.93
N GLU A 376 -0.94 24.23 18.23
CA GLU A 376 -0.92 23.72 19.60
C GLU A 376 0.17 24.41 20.43
N HIS A 377 1.41 24.50 19.92
CA HIS A 377 2.52 25.15 20.61
C HIS A 377 2.34 26.67 20.74
N ALA A 378 1.81 27.35 19.70
CA ALA A 378 1.62 28.79 19.71
C ALA A 378 0.60 29.24 20.77
N PHE A 379 -0.36 28.37 21.12
CA PHE A 379 -1.43 28.66 22.08
C PHE A 379 -1.30 27.91 23.42
N ALA A 380 -0.34 26.98 23.56
CA ALA A 380 -0.15 26.13 24.75
C ALA A 380 0.06 26.86 26.09
N GLY A 381 0.34 28.17 26.08
CA GLY A 381 0.45 29.00 27.29
C GLY A 381 -0.56 30.14 27.39
N ALA A 382 -1.40 30.35 26.36
CA ALA A 382 -2.33 31.47 26.31
C ALA A 382 -3.77 31.08 26.69
N VAL A 383 -4.09 29.78 26.67
CA VAL A 383 -5.42 29.24 26.97
C VAL A 383 -5.29 27.93 27.76
N SER A 384 -6.32 27.60 28.55
CA SER A 384 -6.39 26.31 29.24
C SER A 384 -6.32 25.14 28.24
N PRO A 385 -5.68 24.00 28.58
CA PRO A 385 -5.57 22.83 27.69
C PRO A 385 -6.92 22.37 27.11
N ASN A 386 -7.97 22.42 27.92
CA ASN A 386 -9.34 22.05 27.51
C ASN A 386 -9.91 22.96 26.42
N VAL A 387 -9.54 24.25 26.44
CA VAL A 387 -9.98 25.24 25.44
C VAL A 387 -9.11 25.14 24.19
N LEU A 388 -7.80 24.88 24.34
CA LEU A 388 -6.91 24.63 23.21
C LEU A 388 -7.38 23.45 22.36
N GLU A 389 -7.83 22.37 23.01
CA GLU A 389 -8.36 21.19 22.33
C GLU A 389 -9.57 21.54 21.45
N LEU A 390 -10.52 22.34 21.97
CA LEU A 390 -11.66 22.84 21.17
C LEU A 390 -11.24 23.73 19.99
N ILE A 391 -10.22 24.56 20.17
CA ILE A 391 -9.71 25.42 19.09
C ILE A 391 -9.10 24.57 17.99
N VAL A 392 -8.32 23.55 18.36
CA VAL A 392 -7.62 22.67 17.41
C VAL A 392 -8.59 21.70 16.74
N SER A 393 -9.64 21.24 17.42
CA SER A 393 -10.70 20.41 16.83
C SER A 393 -11.63 21.20 15.90
N GLY A 394 -11.68 22.53 16.04
CA GLY A 394 -12.60 23.40 15.30
C GLY A 394 -14.00 23.45 15.90
N GLU A 395 -14.18 22.92 17.12
CA GLU A 395 -15.47 22.84 17.83
C GLU A 395 -15.72 24.06 18.75
N ILE A 396 -14.77 25.00 18.86
CA ILE A 396 -14.97 26.21 19.67
C ILE A 396 -16.13 27.10 19.17
N ASP A 397 -16.48 26.98 17.88
CA ASP A 397 -17.62 27.68 17.27
C ASP A 397 -18.90 26.81 17.20
N ASP A 398 -18.86 25.58 17.75
CA ASP A 398 -20.04 24.71 17.82
C ASP A 398 -21.04 25.26 18.87
N PRO A 399 -22.33 25.43 18.53
CA PRO A 399 -23.37 25.71 19.53
C PRO A 399 -23.46 24.65 20.66
N ALA A 400 -22.90 23.44 20.49
CA ALA A 400 -22.73 22.50 21.59
C ALA A 400 -21.69 22.96 22.63
N GLY A 401 -20.66 23.71 22.22
CA GLY A 401 -19.61 24.28 23.08
C GLY A 401 -20.00 25.60 23.75
N SER A 402 -21.06 26.27 23.27
CA SER A 402 -21.60 27.49 23.86
C SER A 402 -23.07 27.32 24.30
N GLY A 403 -23.32 27.31 25.60
CA GLY A 403 -24.66 26.99 26.10
C GLY A 403 -24.83 27.13 27.60
N ARG A 404 -26.09 27.15 28.05
CA ARG A 404 -26.43 27.14 29.46
C ARG A 404 -26.08 25.78 30.06
N ARG A 405 -25.19 25.77 31.06
CA ARG A 405 -24.72 24.57 31.74
C ARG A 405 -24.73 24.79 33.25
N ARG A 406 -24.93 23.71 33.98
CA ARG A 406 -24.72 23.68 35.43
C ARG A 406 -23.24 23.40 35.68
N LEU A 407 -22.55 24.32 36.33
CA LEU A 407 -21.10 24.28 36.52
C LEU A 407 -20.73 24.80 37.90
N ALA A 408 -19.57 24.35 38.39
CA ALA A 408 -19.02 24.84 39.65
C ALA A 408 -17.99 25.93 39.34
N VAL A 409 -18.23 27.16 39.80
CA VAL A 409 -17.31 28.28 39.65
C VAL A 409 -16.52 28.44 40.94
N MET A 410 -15.19 28.54 40.79
CA MET A 410 -14.27 28.80 41.89
C MET A 410 -13.58 30.15 41.66
N PHE A 411 -13.61 30.97 42.70
CA PHE A 411 -12.74 32.13 42.83
C PHE A 411 -11.74 31.88 43.96
N GLY A 412 -10.53 32.37 43.79
CA GLY A 412 -9.54 32.36 44.84
C GLY A 412 -8.71 33.62 44.84
N ASP A 413 -8.25 34.04 46.01
CA ASP A 413 -7.37 35.19 46.17
C ASP A 413 -6.36 35.00 47.31
N ILE A 414 -5.23 35.72 47.26
CA ILE A 414 -4.24 35.71 48.34
C ILE A 414 -4.67 36.70 49.42
N ARG A 415 -4.82 36.22 50.65
CA ARG A 415 -5.17 37.07 51.79
C ARG A 415 -4.03 38.02 52.10
N ASP A 416 -4.39 39.28 52.36
CA ASP A 416 -3.46 40.34 52.71
C ASP A 416 -2.32 40.52 51.67
N PHE A 417 -2.64 40.28 50.39
CA PHE A 417 -1.68 40.44 49.30
C PHE A 417 -1.19 41.88 49.14
N THR A 418 -2.07 42.89 49.23
CA THR A 418 -1.66 44.29 49.11
C THR A 418 -0.58 44.67 50.15
N PRO A 419 -0.79 44.45 51.47
CA PRO A 419 0.28 44.62 52.46
C PRO A 419 1.56 43.82 52.16
N LEU A 420 1.43 42.58 51.66
CA LEU A 420 2.56 41.71 51.32
C LEU A 420 3.40 42.30 50.17
N THR A 421 2.76 42.87 49.15
CA THR A 421 3.44 43.46 47.98
C THR A 421 4.10 44.81 48.28
N GLU A 422 3.56 45.61 49.20
CA GLU A 422 4.13 46.92 49.57
C GLU A 422 5.54 46.81 50.18
N HIS A 423 5.85 45.66 50.78
CA HIS A 423 7.12 45.41 51.49
C HIS A 423 8.07 44.49 50.71
N SER A 424 7.74 44.14 49.47
CA SER A 424 8.48 43.17 48.65
C SER A 424 9.04 43.84 47.38
N ALA A 425 10.17 43.35 46.88
CA ALA A 425 10.68 43.81 45.58
C ALA A 425 9.75 43.33 44.44
N PRO A 426 9.52 44.12 43.37
CA PRO A 426 8.63 43.72 42.27
C PRO A 426 8.99 42.36 41.66
N GLU A 427 10.28 42.04 41.54
CA GLU A 427 10.77 40.76 41.02
C GLU A 427 10.37 39.59 41.92
N GLN A 428 10.37 39.79 43.24
CA GLN A 428 9.96 38.77 44.22
C GLN A 428 8.44 38.55 44.19
N VAL A 429 7.67 39.60 43.96
CA VAL A 429 6.21 39.51 43.78
C VAL A 429 5.88 38.73 42.50
N VAL A 430 6.56 39.02 41.40
CA VAL A 430 6.37 38.29 40.13
C VAL A 430 6.75 36.81 40.25
N ASP A 431 7.88 36.50 40.91
CA ASP A 431 8.30 35.12 41.18
C ASP A 431 7.26 34.37 42.05
N LEU A 432 6.78 35.01 43.12
CA LEU A 432 5.73 34.45 43.98
C LEU A 432 4.45 34.16 43.18
N LEU A 433 3.97 35.13 42.40
CA LEU A 433 2.76 34.97 41.58
C LEU A 433 2.92 33.85 40.55
N ASN A 434 4.07 33.76 39.86
CA ASN A 434 4.31 32.69 38.89
C ASN A 434 4.31 31.31 39.54
N ARG A 435 4.95 31.15 40.72
CA ARG A 435 4.94 29.89 41.47
C ARG A 435 3.54 29.54 41.97
N TYR A 436 2.82 30.52 42.47
CA TYR A 436 1.43 30.39 42.92
C TYR A 436 0.49 29.96 41.78
N PHE A 437 0.51 30.68 40.65
CA PHE A 437 -0.31 30.34 39.48
C PHE A 437 0.07 28.98 38.89
N THR A 438 1.36 28.62 38.87
CA THR A 438 1.80 27.29 38.44
C THR A 438 1.22 26.20 39.33
N CYS A 439 1.25 26.40 40.66
CA CYS A 439 0.69 25.48 41.64
C CYS A 439 -0.83 25.30 41.44
N ILE A 440 -1.57 26.40 41.35
CA ILE A 440 -3.02 26.34 41.18
C ILE A 440 -3.39 25.73 39.83
N ALA A 441 -2.75 26.15 38.75
CA ALA A 441 -3.07 25.66 37.42
C ALA A 441 -2.92 24.13 37.34
N ALA A 442 -1.86 23.59 37.93
CA ALA A 442 -1.67 22.15 38.05
C ALA A 442 -2.80 21.47 38.81
N CYS A 443 -3.26 22.06 39.93
CA CYS A 443 -4.36 21.51 40.73
C CYS A 443 -5.69 21.57 39.99
N VAL A 444 -6.02 22.70 39.36
CA VAL A 444 -7.27 22.88 38.60
C VAL A 444 -7.33 21.92 37.41
N HIS A 445 -6.26 21.83 36.62
CA HIS A 445 -6.22 20.94 35.45
C HIS A 445 -6.22 19.46 35.84
N ARG A 446 -5.64 19.08 36.98
CA ARG A 446 -5.69 17.69 37.49
C ARG A 446 -7.11 17.17 37.67
N PHE A 447 -8.08 18.05 37.93
CA PHE A 447 -9.50 17.69 38.11
C PHE A 447 -10.38 18.13 36.93
N ASP A 448 -9.78 18.31 35.74
CA ASP A 448 -10.43 18.77 34.50
C ASP A 448 -11.10 20.15 34.62
N GLY A 449 -10.59 21.01 35.51
CA GLY A 449 -11.01 22.40 35.59
C GLY A 449 -10.44 23.26 34.47
N THR A 450 -11.20 24.26 34.07
CA THR A 450 -10.83 25.27 33.08
C THR A 450 -10.56 26.59 33.79
N ILE A 451 -9.34 27.11 33.67
CA ILE A 451 -8.99 28.44 34.18
C ILE A 451 -9.51 29.46 33.17
N ASP A 452 -10.31 30.40 33.66
CA ASP A 452 -10.87 31.48 32.87
C ASP A 452 -9.83 32.61 32.73
N ASN A 453 -9.41 33.17 33.86
CA ASN A 453 -8.43 34.25 33.91
C ASN A 453 -7.73 34.32 35.28
N PHE A 454 -6.57 34.99 35.27
CA PHE A 454 -5.89 35.48 36.46
C PHE A 454 -6.13 36.99 36.55
N ARG A 455 -6.56 37.49 37.71
CA ARG A 455 -6.91 38.91 37.94
C ARG A 455 -6.16 39.43 39.16
N GLY A 456 -5.02 40.08 38.96
CA GLY A 456 -4.14 40.45 40.06
C GLY A 456 -3.49 39.20 40.63
N ASP A 457 -3.70 38.94 41.92
CA ASP A 457 -3.39 37.70 42.63
C ASP A 457 -4.54 36.68 42.62
N GLY A 458 -5.72 37.08 42.13
CA GLY A 458 -6.89 36.22 42.10
C GLY A 458 -6.95 35.27 40.89
N ILE A 459 -7.66 34.16 41.06
CA ILE A 459 -7.98 33.19 40.01
C ILE A 459 -9.49 33.02 39.86
N MET A 460 -9.96 32.96 38.62
CA MET A 460 -11.29 32.44 38.28
C MET A 460 -11.12 31.15 37.48
N CYS A 461 -11.77 30.07 37.94
CA CYS A 461 -11.85 28.83 37.19
C CYS A 461 -13.22 28.18 37.34
N PHE A 462 -13.54 27.25 36.44
CA PHE A 462 -14.81 26.53 36.49
C PHE A 462 -14.66 25.07 36.06
N PHE A 463 -15.59 24.24 36.56
CA PHE A 463 -15.64 22.80 36.32
C PHE A 463 -16.96 22.44 35.63
N GLY A 464 -16.90 21.54 34.65
CA GLY A 464 -18.08 21.13 33.83
C GLY A 464 -18.22 21.83 32.49
N ALA A 465 -17.23 22.63 32.08
CA ALA A 465 -17.08 23.13 30.73
C ALA A 465 -15.58 23.35 30.39
N PRO A 466 -15.16 23.25 29.12
CA PRO A 466 -15.95 22.92 27.93
C PRO A 466 -16.41 21.45 27.87
N ARG A 467 -15.63 20.54 28.44
CA ARG A 467 -16.02 19.13 28.58
C ARG A 467 -17.03 19.00 29.72
N PRO A 468 -18.21 18.39 29.49
CA PRO A 468 -19.16 18.13 30.57
C PRO A 468 -18.55 17.13 31.54
N VAL A 469 -18.86 17.29 32.83
CA VAL A 469 -18.50 16.35 33.89
C VAL A 469 -19.75 16.09 34.72
N ASP A 470 -19.93 14.84 35.17
CA ASP A 470 -21.15 14.44 35.87
C ASP A 470 -21.31 15.19 37.21
N ASP A 471 -20.20 15.37 37.95
CA ASP A 471 -20.20 16.04 39.27
C ASP A 471 -19.24 17.25 39.34
N PRO A 472 -19.61 18.42 38.79
CA PRO A 472 -18.79 19.62 38.81
C PRO A 472 -18.38 20.08 40.22
N ALA A 473 -19.29 19.95 41.19
CA ALA A 473 -19.05 20.34 42.58
C ALA A 473 -18.00 19.45 43.25
N GLN A 474 -18.03 18.14 43.01
CA GLN A 474 -17.05 17.21 43.57
C GLN A 474 -15.65 17.46 43.03
N ARG A 475 -15.54 17.71 41.71
CA ARG A 475 -14.27 18.07 41.07
C ARG A 475 -13.74 19.41 41.57
N GLY A 476 -14.61 20.42 41.68
CA GLY A 476 -14.25 21.71 42.25
C GLY A 476 -13.77 21.60 43.70
N PHE A 477 -14.44 20.80 44.53
CA PHE A 477 -14.03 20.60 45.92
C PHE A 477 -12.71 19.83 46.03
N ALA A 478 -12.51 18.79 45.22
CA ALA A 478 -11.25 18.06 45.15
C ALA A 478 -10.09 18.96 44.70
N ALA A 479 -10.34 19.84 43.72
CA ALA A 479 -9.38 20.86 43.30
C ALA A 479 -9.06 21.85 44.43
N ALA A 480 -10.07 22.35 45.16
CA ALA A 480 -9.87 23.26 46.29
C ALA A 480 -8.96 22.62 47.36
N ARG A 481 -9.22 21.36 47.73
CA ARG A 481 -8.37 20.61 48.68
C ARG A 481 -6.92 20.48 48.18
N ALA A 482 -6.75 20.10 46.91
CA ALA A 482 -5.43 19.99 46.31
C ALA A 482 -4.70 21.35 46.23
N ILE A 483 -5.42 22.45 46.01
CA ILE A 483 -4.87 23.80 46.05
C ILE A 483 -4.36 24.13 47.45
N PHE A 484 -5.15 23.86 48.51
CA PHE A 484 -4.67 24.09 49.88
C PHE A 484 -3.43 23.25 50.23
N GLU A 485 -3.39 21.98 49.83
CA GLU A 485 -2.20 21.13 50.02
C GLU A 485 -1.00 21.61 49.19
N GLY A 486 -1.24 22.05 47.95
CA GLY A 486 -0.24 22.61 47.06
C GLY A 486 0.38 23.90 47.60
N VAL A 487 -0.47 24.83 48.06
CA VAL A 487 -0.03 26.08 48.70
C VAL A 487 0.67 25.80 50.02
N GLY A 488 0.24 24.78 50.78
CA GLY A 488 0.94 24.32 51.99
C GLY A 488 2.39 23.90 51.70
N ARG A 489 2.63 23.17 50.60
CA ARG A 489 3.99 22.82 50.14
C ARG A 489 4.76 24.05 49.65
N LEU A 490 4.13 24.91 48.85
CA LEU A 490 4.76 26.17 48.42
C LEU A 490 5.18 27.03 49.62
N ASN A 491 4.37 27.07 50.68
CA ASN A 491 4.71 27.77 51.91
C ASN A 491 5.91 27.18 52.64
N GLN A 492 6.09 25.85 52.63
CA GLN A 492 7.29 25.21 53.20
C GLN A 492 8.55 25.62 52.42
N GLU A 493 8.46 25.70 51.09
CA GLU A 493 9.55 26.19 50.24
C GLU A 493 9.86 27.66 50.51
N LEU A 494 8.83 28.52 50.52
CA LEU A 494 8.97 29.95 50.81
C LEU A 494 9.60 30.19 52.18
N GLN A 495 9.19 29.45 53.21
CA GLN A 495 9.79 29.52 54.54
C GLN A 495 11.25 29.08 54.55
N GLY A 496 11.60 28.03 53.82
CA GLY A 496 13.00 27.60 53.64
C GLY A 496 13.86 28.65 52.94
N GLU A 497 13.25 29.49 52.10
CA GLU A 497 13.87 30.64 51.44
C GLU A 497 13.86 31.94 52.28
N GLY A 498 13.32 31.89 53.51
CA GLY A 498 13.20 33.07 54.38
C GLY A 498 12.09 34.04 53.98
N ARG A 499 11.13 33.63 53.15
CA ARG A 499 9.98 34.42 52.70
C ARG A 499 8.74 34.15 53.55
N THR A 500 7.85 35.14 53.65
CA THR A 500 6.59 35.02 54.38
C THR A 500 5.64 34.04 53.69
N PRO A 501 5.04 33.08 54.41
CA PRO A 501 4.03 32.17 53.84
C PRO A 501 2.76 32.93 53.44
N ILE A 502 2.11 32.46 52.38
CA ILE A 502 0.84 33.01 51.88
C ILE A 502 -0.36 32.25 52.46
N THR A 503 -1.47 32.94 52.65
CA THR A 503 -2.76 32.33 52.99
C THR A 503 -3.74 32.64 51.87
N ILE A 504 -4.58 31.69 51.50
CA ILE A 504 -5.54 31.85 50.40
C ILE A 504 -6.97 31.69 50.89
N GLY A 505 -7.87 32.51 50.35
CA GLY A 505 -9.31 32.32 50.44
C GLY A 505 -9.82 31.72 49.14
N LEU A 506 -10.60 30.65 49.20
CA LEU A 506 -11.29 30.08 48.05
C LEU A 506 -12.81 30.16 48.25
N SER A 507 -13.54 30.27 47.16
CA SER A 507 -14.98 30.04 47.13
C SER A 507 -15.33 29.00 46.08
N LEU A 508 -16.42 28.28 46.28
CA LEU A 508 -16.97 27.37 45.28
C LEU A 508 -18.49 27.50 45.25
N ALA A 509 -19.06 27.89 44.11
CA ALA A 509 -20.51 27.95 43.93
C ALA A 509 -20.95 27.05 42.77
N LEU A 510 -22.03 26.30 42.98
CA LEU A 510 -22.67 25.49 41.95
C LEU A 510 -23.97 26.16 41.50
N GLY A 511 -24.17 26.27 40.19
CA GLY A 511 -25.36 26.89 39.60
C GLY A 511 -25.32 26.90 38.07
N GLU A 512 -26.32 27.50 37.45
CA GLU A 512 -26.39 27.64 35.99
C GLU A 512 -25.63 28.88 35.50
N ALA A 513 -24.82 28.71 34.45
CA ALA A 513 -24.19 29.79 33.71
C ALA A 513 -24.13 29.46 32.22
N VAL A 514 -24.04 30.49 31.39
CA VAL A 514 -23.77 30.34 29.95
C VAL A 514 -22.26 30.36 29.77
N VAL A 515 -21.70 29.28 29.23
CA VAL A 515 -20.28 29.21 28.87
C VAL A 515 -20.15 29.36 27.37
N GLY A 516 -19.09 30.02 26.91
CA GLY A 516 -18.77 30.08 25.49
C GLY A 516 -17.73 31.14 25.16
N ARG A 517 -17.55 31.39 23.87
CA ARG A 517 -16.69 32.47 23.36
C ARG A 517 -17.42 33.81 23.46
N ILE A 518 -17.01 34.65 24.41
CA ILE A 518 -17.70 35.91 24.73
C ILE A 518 -16.71 37.08 24.58
N GLY A 519 -17.14 38.16 23.92
CA GLY A 519 -16.30 39.35 23.71
C GLY A 519 -16.62 40.10 22.42
N ALA A 520 -15.75 41.03 22.05
CA ALA A 520 -15.85 41.82 20.82
C ALA A 520 -15.29 41.04 19.61
N ALA A 521 -15.71 41.39 18.39
CA ALA A 521 -15.43 40.63 17.15
C ALA A 521 -13.97 40.19 16.91
N ASN A 522 -12.99 40.92 17.46
CA ASN A 522 -11.56 40.64 17.31
C ASN A 522 -10.85 40.27 18.63
N ARG A 523 -11.59 40.15 19.73
CA ARG A 523 -11.08 39.79 21.06
C ARG A 523 -12.17 39.10 21.86
N HIS A 524 -12.06 37.79 21.97
CA HIS A 524 -12.97 36.94 22.73
C HIS A 524 -12.21 36.12 23.75
N GLU A 525 -12.85 35.85 24.87
CA GLU A 525 -12.39 34.94 25.92
C GLU A 525 -13.39 33.79 26.05
N TYR A 526 -12.90 32.59 26.35
CA TYR A 526 -13.77 31.45 26.65
C TYR A 526 -14.09 31.48 28.15
N THR A 527 -15.26 32.00 28.50
CA THR A 527 -15.63 32.32 29.90
C THR A 527 -17.05 31.86 30.21
N ALA A 528 -17.40 31.87 31.51
CA ALA A 528 -18.72 31.55 32.03
C ALA A 528 -19.42 32.81 32.57
N ILE A 529 -20.59 33.13 32.04
CA ILE A 529 -21.43 34.26 32.50
C ILE A 529 -22.73 33.74 33.11
N GLY A 530 -22.98 34.09 34.37
CA GLY A 530 -24.20 33.75 35.07
C GLY A 530 -24.18 34.21 36.52
N ASP A 531 -25.33 34.07 37.19
CA ASP A 531 -25.48 34.47 38.60
C ASP A 531 -24.50 33.72 39.52
N VAL A 532 -24.23 32.44 39.21
CA VAL A 532 -23.27 31.60 39.95
C VAL A 532 -21.84 32.16 39.95
N ALA A 533 -21.40 32.81 38.87
CA ALA A 533 -20.05 33.39 38.82
C ALA A 533 -19.95 34.63 39.73
N ASN A 534 -20.98 35.48 39.73
CA ASN A 534 -21.07 36.62 40.63
C ASN A 534 -21.19 36.18 42.10
N LEU A 535 -21.96 35.13 42.37
CA LEU A 535 -22.09 34.55 43.70
C LEU A 535 -20.73 34.05 44.21
N ALA A 536 -20.00 33.27 43.41
CA ALA A 536 -18.67 32.77 43.77
C ALA A 536 -17.69 33.93 44.08
N ALA A 537 -17.60 34.93 43.19
CA ALA A 537 -16.74 36.10 43.42
C ALA A 537 -17.04 36.83 44.73
N ARG A 538 -18.32 36.93 45.12
CA ARG A 538 -18.70 37.59 46.38
C ARG A 538 -18.49 36.71 47.60
N LEU A 539 -18.66 35.39 47.47
CA LEU A 539 -18.33 34.44 48.53
C LEU A 539 -16.83 34.46 48.83
N GLU A 540 -15.98 34.59 47.81
CA GLU A 540 -14.52 34.71 48.00
C GLU A 540 -14.19 35.90 48.92
N GLY A 541 -14.74 37.08 48.64
CA GLY A 541 -14.51 38.26 49.48
C GLY A 541 -14.98 38.12 50.94
N LEU A 542 -15.97 37.26 51.22
CA LEU A 542 -16.45 36.98 52.58
C LEU A 542 -15.58 35.96 53.33
N THR A 543 -14.65 35.26 52.65
CA THR A 543 -13.81 34.24 53.30
C THR A 543 -12.95 34.83 54.42
N ARG A 544 -12.54 36.10 54.28
CA ARG A 544 -11.80 36.86 55.29
C ARG A 544 -12.67 37.17 56.51
N ASP A 545 -13.84 37.75 56.29
CA ASP A 545 -14.73 38.22 57.35
C ASP A 545 -15.32 37.07 58.17
N LEU A 546 -15.59 35.94 57.51
CA LEU A 546 -16.15 34.75 58.14
C LEU A 546 -15.06 33.81 58.70
N GLY A 547 -13.79 34.02 58.36
CA GLY A 547 -12.66 33.27 58.92
C GLY A 547 -12.47 31.85 58.37
N TYR A 548 -13.16 31.46 57.29
CA TYR A 548 -13.06 30.13 56.68
C TYR A 548 -12.18 30.13 55.43
N PRO A 549 -11.32 29.13 55.23
CA PRO A 549 -10.46 29.06 54.03
C PRO A 549 -11.26 28.80 52.75
N LEU A 550 -12.36 28.04 52.83
CA LEU A 550 -13.26 27.77 51.70
C LEU A 550 -14.71 28.05 52.10
N LEU A 551 -15.38 28.89 51.31
CA LEU A 551 -16.82 29.13 51.42
C LEU A 551 -17.57 28.55 50.23
N VAL A 552 -18.70 27.90 50.48
CA VAL A 552 -19.52 27.28 49.44
C VAL A 552 -20.99 27.62 49.57
N ASN A 553 -21.73 27.61 48.46
CA ASN A 553 -23.18 27.76 48.48
C ASN A 553 -23.89 26.43 48.83
N ILE A 554 -25.16 26.50 49.22
CA ILE A 554 -25.98 25.32 49.55
C ILE A 554 -25.94 24.22 48.49
N HIS A 555 -25.90 24.58 47.21
CA HIS A 555 -25.90 23.62 46.12
C HIS A 555 -24.61 22.79 46.07
N VAL A 556 -23.45 23.35 46.43
CA VAL A 556 -22.21 22.59 46.57
C VAL A 556 -22.29 21.68 47.78
N ALA A 557 -22.70 22.19 48.94
CA ALA A 557 -22.81 21.41 50.18
C ALA A 557 -23.73 20.18 50.01
N GLN A 558 -24.85 20.33 49.29
CA GLN A 558 -25.79 19.25 48.99
C GLN A 558 -25.29 18.26 47.92
N SER A 559 -24.36 18.66 47.05
CA SER A 559 -23.85 17.81 45.97
C SER A 559 -22.62 16.99 46.38
N LEU A 560 -22.05 17.27 47.55
CA LEU A 560 -20.90 16.55 48.09
C LEU A 560 -21.35 15.39 48.97
N ALA A 561 -20.45 14.42 49.15
CA ALA A 561 -20.74 13.24 49.94
C ALA A 561 -20.99 13.59 51.43
N PRO A 562 -21.84 12.84 52.16
CA PRO A 562 -22.28 13.18 53.51
C PRO A 562 -21.16 13.23 54.57
N ASP A 563 -20.01 12.64 54.26
CA ASP A 563 -18.81 12.61 55.11
C ASP A 563 -18.04 13.94 55.09
N VAL A 564 -18.29 14.82 54.11
CA VAL A 564 -17.71 16.15 54.06
C VAL A 564 -18.46 17.07 55.04
N ARG A 565 -17.82 17.38 56.17
CA ARG A 565 -18.37 18.30 57.17
C ARG A 565 -18.17 19.75 56.74
N PHE A 566 -19.28 20.47 56.64
CA PHE A 566 -19.31 21.93 56.51
C PHE A 566 -19.97 22.54 57.74
N ASP A 567 -19.44 23.67 58.19
CA ASP A 567 -20.08 24.49 59.21
C ASP A 567 -21.13 25.36 58.53
N ASP A 568 -22.37 25.31 59.03
CA ASP A 568 -23.43 26.17 58.54
C ASP A 568 -23.27 27.58 59.10
N LEU A 569 -23.03 28.55 58.21
CA LEU A 569 -22.80 29.96 58.58
C LEU A 569 -24.08 30.80 58.47
N GLY A 570 -25.23 30.17 58.25
CA GLY A 570 -26.51 30.85 58.12
C GLY A 570 -26.67 31.59 56.79
N GLU A 571 -27.74 32.38 56.71
CA GLU A 571 -27.99 33.25 55.58
C GLU A 571 -27.10 34.49 55.62
N GLN A 572 -26.31 34.68 54.56
CA GLN A 572 -25.46 35.85 54.39
C GLN A 572 -26.12 36.83 53.42
N THR A 573 -26.11 38.12 53.78
CA THR A 573 -26.62 39.18 52.91
C THR A 573 -25.56 39.56 51.88
N ILE A 574 -25.68 39.00 50.68
CA ILE A 574 -24.77 39.27 49.57
C ILE A 574 -25.39 40.36 48.69
N LYS A 575 -24.68 41.48 48.51
CA LYS A 575 -25.17 42.64 47.73
C LYS A 575 -25.69 42.20 46.36
N GLY A 576 -26.98 42.34 46.10
CA GLY A 576 -27.59 41.99 44.80
C GLY A 576 -28.05 40.54 44.65
N HIS A 577 -28.05 39.75 45.74
CA HIS A 577 -28.78 38.49 45.84
C HIS A 577 -29.79 38.56 47.01
N ALA A 578 -30.80 37.69 46.98
CA ALA A 578 -31.54 37.36 48.20
C ALA A 578 -30.57 36.72 49.22
N PRO A 579 -30.88 36.71 50.52
CA PRO A 579 -30.05 36.03 51.52
C PRO A 579 -29.70 34.61 51.06
N VAL A 580 -28.40 34.29 51.02
CA VAL A 580 -27.89 33.01 50.52
C VAL A 580 -27.36 32.21 51.69
N GLN A 581 -27.75 30.95 51.80
CA GLN A 581 -27.15 30.03 52.77
C GLN A 581 -25.70 29.74 52.40
N VAL A 582 -24.78 30.03 53.32
CA VAL A 582 -23.34 29.85 53.12
C VAL A 582 -22.80 28.80 54.08
N PHE A 583 -21.94 27.95 53.56
CA PHE A 583 -21.29 26.87 54.30
C PHE A 583 -19.78 27.08 54.30
N GLY A 584 -19.14 26.95 55.46
CA GLY A 584 -17.69 27.07 55.62
C GLY A 584 -17.04 25.71 55.76
N TRP A 585 -15.95 25.47 55.03
CA TRP A 585 -15.11 24.29 55.24
C TRP A 585 -13.90 24.66 56.13
N PRO A 586 -13.77 24.12 57.35
CA PRO A 586 -12.77 24.57 58.31
C PRO A 586 -11.36 24.05 57.99
N ALA A 587 -10.34 24.89 58.20
CA ALA A 587 -8.92 24.54 58.02
C ALA A 587 -8.44 23.36 58.89
N ARG A 588 -9.18 23.01 59.96
CA ARG A 588 -8.78 22.00 60.97
C ARG A 588 -9.03 20.53 60.59
N ALA A 589 -9.69 20.23 59.46
CA ALA A 589 -9.97 18.84 59.09
C ALA A 589 -8.74 18.02 58.66
N ASN A 590 -7.57 18.65 58.45
CA ASN A 590 -6.36 17.96 57.97
C ASN A 590 -5.39 17.48 59.06
N ALA A 591 -5.59 17.81 60.33
CA ALA A 591 -4.70 17.31 61.41
C ALA A 591 -4.99 15.84 61.80
N ASP A 592 -6.26 15.42 61.75
CA ASP A 592 -6.66 14.10 62.25
C ASP A 592 -6.65 12.99 61.17
N ALA A 593 -6.78 13.35 59.89
CA ALA A 593 -6.73 12.37 58.79
C ALA A 593 -5.29 11.94 58.43
N ALA A 594 -4.30 12.83 58.60
CA ALA A 594 -2.88 12.51 58.39
C ALA A 594 -2.35 11.52 59.44
N ASN A 595 -2.86 11.59 60.68
CA ASN A 595 -2.45 10.69 61.75
C ASN A 595 -3.12 9.31 61.72
N THR A 596 -4.26 9.18 61.03
CA THR A 596 -4.98 7.89 60.93
C THR A 596 -4.48 7.07 59.74
N THR A 597 -4.18 7.71 58.60
CA THR A 597 -3.71 6.99 57.40
C THR A 597 -2.25 6.54 57.50
N MET A 598 -1.42 7.20 58.34
CA MET A 598 -0.04 6.77 58.61
C MET A 598 0.03 5.57 59.58
N ARG A 599 -1.02 5.30 60.36
CA ARG A 599 -1.07 4.17 61.30
C ARG A 599 -1.62 2.88 60.72
N GLU A 600 -2.37 2.93 59.61
CA GLU A 600 -2.93 1.73 58.96
C GLU A 600 -2.12 1.21 57.77
N ILE A 601 -1.10 1.93 57.28
CA ILE A 601 -0.21 1.47 56.19
C ILE A 601 1.04 0.75 56.73
N ASP A 602 1.35 0.84 58.03
CA ASP A 602 2.55 0.24 58.64
C ASP A 602 2.43 -1.27 58.95
N HIS A 603 1.34 -1.95 58.54
CA HIS A 603 1.13 -3.37 58.86
C HIS A 603 0.68 -4.29 57.72
N ARG A 604 0.90 -3.93 56.44
CA ARG A 604 0.79 -4.90 55.34
C ARG A 604 1.93 -4.78 54.31
N ASP A 605 3.01 -5.51 54.61
CA ASP A 605 3.89 -6.25 53.70
C ASP A 605 4.24 -5.66 52.32
N THR A 606 5.36 -4.94 52.34
CA THR A 606 6.63 -5.18 51.61
C THR A 606 6.70 -6.34 50.59
N PRO A 607 7.27 -6.13 49.39
CA PRO A 607 7.58 -7.18 48.40
C PRO A 607 8.83 -8.00 48.80
N PRO A 608 9.00 -9.25 48.30
CA PRO A 608 10.10 -10.10 48.74
C PRO A 608 11.45 -9.66 48.16
N ALA A 609 12.42 -9.47 49.06
CA ALA A 609 13.82 -9.25 48.75
C ALA A 609 14.49 -10.52 48.21
N ARG A 610 15.22 -10.38 47.09
CA ARG A 610 16.15 -11.40 46.59
C ARG A 610 17.41 -11.38 47.45
N LEU A 611 17.70 -12.49 48.12
CA LEU A 611 18.99 -12.75 48.75
C LEU A 611 20.03 -13.12 47.69
N GLY A 612 21.21 -12.52 47.80
CA GLY A 612 22.41 -12.95 47.12
C GLY A 612 23.35 -13.73 48.05
N GLY A 613 24.23 -14.50 47.42
CA GLY A 613 25.34 -15.24 48.03
C GLY A 613 25.34 -16.70 47.59
N ALA A 614 26.45 -17.40 47.31
CA ALA A 614 27.83 -17.07 47.01
C ALA A 614 28.48 -18.42 46.62
N SER A 615 29.35 -18.43 45.59
CA SER A 615 30.55 -19.27 45.40
C SER A 615 30.56 -20.78 45.80
N VAL A 616 30.99 -21.66 44.88
CA VAL A 616 32.25 -22.46 44.93
C VAL A 616 32.20 -23.74 44.06
N GLN A 617 33.24 -23.88 43.21
CA GLN A 617 33.94 -25.05 42.64
C GLN A 617 33.25 -26.23 41.90
N SER A 618 33.56 -26.29 40.60
CA SER A 618 34.31 -27.33 39.84
C SER A 618 34.14 -28.85 40.09
N ASP A 619 33.86 -29.51 38.95
CA ASP A 619 34.37 -30.81 38.44
C ASP A 619 33.59 -32.11 38.76
N PRO A 620 33.76 -33.21 37.98
CA PRO A 620 33.41 -33.40 36.56
C PRO A 620 32.56 -34.69 36.29
N GLY A 621 32.04 -34.82 35.06
CA GLY A 621 32.05 -36.12 34.35
C GLY A 621 30.77 -36.98 34.31
N GLY A 622 30.50 -37.52 33.11
CA GLY A 622 29.65 -38.68 32.80
C GLY A 622 28.15 -38.39 32.76
N GLY A 623 27.35 -38.76 31.77
CA GLY A 623 27.48 -39.79 30.74
C GLY A 623 26.13 -40.52 30.64
N GLN A 624 25.62 -40.65 29.40
CA GLN A 624 24.58 -41.59 28.94
C GLN A 624 23.14 -41.42 29.46
N SER A 625 22.24 -41.00 28.58
CA SER A 625 21.39 -41.90 27.77
C SER A 625 20.70 -41.13 26.66
#